data_AF-A0A847LXF7-F1
#
_entry.id   AF-A0A847LXF7-F1
#
_cell.length_a   1.000
_cell.length_b   1.000
_cell.length_c   1.000
_cell.angle_alpha   90.00
_cell.angle_beta   90.00
_cell.angle_gamma   90.00
#
_symmetry.space_group_name_H-M   'P 1'
#
loop_
_entity.id
_entity.type
_entity.pdbx_description
1 polymer ?
#
loop_
_entity_poly.entity_id
_entity_poly.type
_entity_poly.pdbx_seq_one_letter_code
_entity_poly.pdbx_strand_id
1 'polypeptide(L)'
;GGPPAILKGFLDRVFRPGVAYGFREADFKNAESPGLFTDKRFDVFITTDALDPDSEFASRNSVVEDQAPNQSIPVSSGKHQASSWPTARVWKEQVLEFCGVKDARIHIFWNLRGSTYGERKAYLDSIAGRML
;
A
#
# COMPACT_ATOMS: atom_id res chain seq x y z
N GLY A 1 10.21 -4.90 3.51
CA GLY A 1 10.74 -3.83 2.64
C GLY A 1 10.25 -2.48 3.12
N GLY A 2 10.75 -1.39 2.55
CA GLY A 2 10.34 -0.02 2.90
C GLY A 2 10.51 0.92 1.70
N PRO A 3 10.06 2.19 1.81
CA PRO A 3 10.19 3.15 0.72
C PRO A 3 11.67 3.42 0.39
N PRO A 4 11.99 3.83 -0.86
CA PRO A 4 13.34 4.24 -1.23
C PRO A 4 13.90 5.31 -0.29
N ALA A 5 15.21 5.29 -0.05
CA ALA A 5 15.86 6.18 0.91
C ALA A 5 15.58 7.67 0.64
N ILE A 6 15.49 8.07 -0.63
CA ILE A 6 15.14 9.45 -1.02
C ILE A 6 13.71 9.82 -0.57
N LEU A 7 12.74 8.91 -0.72
CA LEU A 7 11.36 9.13 -0.31
C LEU A 7 11.25 9.15 1.22
N LYS A 8 11.94 8.24 1.91
CA LYS A 8 12.02 8.28 3.38
C LYS A 8 12.64 9.60 3.88
N GLY A 9 13.74 10.02 3.27
CA GLY A 9 14.40 11.28 3.61
C GLY A 9 13.60 12.53 3.25
N PHE A 10 12.66 12.46 2.29
CA PHE A 10 11.67 13.51 2.06
C PHE A 10 10.65 13.57 3.19
N LEU A 11 10.06 12.43 3.55
CA LEU A 11 9.11 12.35 4.67
C LEU A 11 9.73 12.91 5.95
N ASP A 12 10.95 12.50 6.29
CA ASP A 12 11.62 12.95 7.53
C ASP A 12 11.86 14.46 7.59
N ARG A 13 12.03 15.10 6.43
CA ARG A 13 12.34 16.54 6.34
C ARG A 13 11.08 17.40 6.20
N VAL A 14 10.01 16.86 5.62
CA VAL A 14 8.79 17.61 5.29
C VAL A 14 7.66 17.30 6.26
N PHE A 15 7.52 16.06 6.71
CA PHE A 15 6.47 15.63 7.64
C PHE A 15 6.95 15.90 9.07
N ARG A 16 6.92 17.18 9.44
CA ARG A 16 7.45 17.69 10.71
C ARG A 16 6.35 18.25 11.62
N PRO A 17 6.63 18.42 12.92
CA PRO A 17 5.72 19.10 13.84
C PRO A 17 5.37 20.51 13.32
N GLY A 18 4.11 20.88 13.41
CA GLY A 18 3.55 22.13 12.86
C GLY A 18 3.23 22.12 11.38
N VAL A 19 3.64 21.07 10.65
CA VAL A 19 3.40 20.94 9.20
C VAL A 19 2.48 19.75 8.92
N ALA A 20 2.85 18.56 9.40
CA ALA A 20 2.08 17.33 9.17
C ALA A 20 1.35 16.84 10.42
N TYR A 21 1.83 17.19 11.61
CA TYR A 21 1.23 16.84 12.91
C TYR A 21 1.57 17.89 13.98
N GLY A 22 0.91 17.83 15.14
CA GLY A 22 1.00 18.79 16.23
C GLY A 22 2.38 18.88 16.92
N PHE A 23 2.57 19.92 17.73
CA PHE A 23 3.87 20.30 18.30
C PHE A 23 4.13 19.75 19.71
N ARG A 24 3.11 19.62 20.56
CA ARG A 24 3.31 19.41 22.01
C ARG A 24 2.90 18.01 22.42
N GLU A 25 3.63 17.41 23.37
CA GLU A 25 3.22 16.14 24.02
C GLU A 25 1.80 16.19 24.60
N ALA A 26 1.32 17.36 25.03
CA ALA A 26 -0.05 17.57 25.48
C ALA A 26 -1.08 17.40 24.35
N ASP A 27 -0.72 17.73 23.11
CA ASP A 27 -1.55 17.51 21.92
C ASP A 27 -1.69 16.00 21.64
N PHE A 28 -0.70 15.19 22.04
CA PHE A 28 -0.76 13.73 21.93
C PHE A 28 -1.48 13.06 23.11
N LYS A 29 -1.59 13.74 24.26
CA LYS A 29 -2.25 13.22 25.47
C LYS A 29 -3.72 13.62 25.60
N ASN A 30 -4.15 14.75 25.00
CA ASN A 30 -5.50 15.31 25.17
C ASN A 30 -6.23 15.73 23.87
N ALA A 31 -5.66 15.58 22.66
CA ALA A 31 -6.35 15.95 21.42
C ALA A 31 -6.78 14.72 20.60
N GLU A 32 -8.01 14.73 20.12
CA GLU A 32 -8.61 13.62 19.35
C GLU A 32 -7.90 13.28 18.04
N SER A 33 -6.98 14.10 17.54
CA SER A 33 -5.95 13.68 16.57
C SER A 33 -4.95 14.81 16.35
N PRO A 34 -3.63 14.60 16.53
CA PRO A 34 -2.62 15.63 16.30
C PRO A 34 -2.32 15.87 14.82
N GLY A 35 -2.93 15.12 13.89
CA GLY A 35 -2.63 15.19 12.47
C GLY A 35 -3.18 16.44 11.76
N LEU A 36 -2.41 17.02 10.85
CA LEU A 36 -2.75 18.27 10.16
C LEU A 36 -3.25 18.06 8.72
N PHE A 37 -3.31 16.83 8.23
CA PHE A 37 -3.75 16.48 6.87
C PHE A 37 -5.18 15.91 6.81
N THR A 38 -6.07 16.33 7.72
CA THR A 38 -7.43 15.76 7.89
C THR A 38 -8.31 15.79 6.65
N ASP A 39 -8.15 16.81 5.80
CA ASP A 39 -8.96 17.02 4.60
C ASP A 39 -8.20 16.67 3.33
N LYS A 40 -7.10 15.92 3.45
CA LYS A 40 -6.28 15.47 2.32
C LYS A 40 -6.53 14.00 2.05
N ARG A 41 -6.45 13.66 0.77
CA ARG A 41 -6.43 12.29 0.28
C ARG A 41 -5.03 11.94 -0.19
N PHE A 42 -4.60 10.70 0.07
CA PHE A 42 -3.34 10.17 -0.40
C PHE A 42 -3.57 8.82 -1.10
N ASP A 43 -3.07 8.71 -2.34
CA ASP A 43 -2.96 7.45 -3.07
C ASP A 43 -1.48 7.04 -3.13
N VAL A 44 -1.17 5.88 -2.56
CA VAL A 44 0.20 5.34 -2.53
C VAL A 44 0.27 4.13 -3.45
N PHE A 45 1.04 4.23 -4.52
CA PHE A 45 1.26 3.14 -5.46
C PHE A 45 2.60 2.47 -5.17
N ILE A 46 2.56 1.16 -4.92
CA ILE A 46 3.74 0.35 -4.59
C ILE A 46 3.84 -0.78 -5.59
N THR A 47 4.98 -0.90 -6.25
CA THR A 47 5.33 -2.10 -7.03
C THR A 47 6.19 -3.03 -6.18
N THR A 48 5.97 -4.33 -6.26
CA THR A 48 6.77 -5.32 -5.55
C THR A 48 6.92 -6.60 -6.37
N ASP A 49 8.05 -7.27 -6.21
CA ASP A 49 8.28 -8.61 -6.75
C ASP A 49 7.70 -9.70 -5.83
N ALA A 50 7.20 -9.33 -4.64
CA ALA A 50 6.51 -10.27 -3.77
C ALA A 50 5.21 -10.77 -4.42
N LEU A 51 4.85 -12.01 -4.13
CA LEU A 51 3.53 -12.54 -4.43
C LEU A 51 2.51 -11.92 -3.48
N ASP A 52 1.28 -11.75 -3.97
CA ASP A 52 0.17 -11.32 -3.12
C ASP A 52 -0.13 -12.43 -2.10
N PRO A 53 0.02 -12.16 -0.79
CA PRO A 53 -0.24 -13.16 0.25
C PRO A 53 -1.70 -13.65 0.23
N ASP A 54 -2.61 -12.82 -0.28
CA ASP A 54 -4.04 -13.12 -0.36
C ASP A 54 -4.43 -13.66 -1.75
N SER A 55 -3.47 -13.82 -2.68
CA SER A 55 -3.75 -14.53 -3.93
C SER A 55 -3.94 -16.02 -3.68
N GLU A 56 -4.90 -16.63 -4.38
CA GLU A 56 -5.11 -18.09 -4.36
C GLU A 56 -3.83 -18.87 -4.75
N PHE A 57 -2.89 -18.24 -5.46
CA PHE A 57 -1.57 -18.79 -5.77
C PHE A 57 -0.65 -18.93 -4.55
N ALA A 58 -0.66 -17.97 -3.63
CA ALA A 58 0.09 -18.07 -2.39
C ALA A 58 -0.48 -19.15 -1.47
N SER A 59 -1.82 -19.34 -1.47
CA SER A 59 -2.51 -20.36 -0.68
C SER A 59 -2.27 -21.80 -1.18
N ARG A 60 -1.88 -21.99 -2.45
CA ARG A 60 -1.53 -23.31 -3.00
C ARG A 60 -0.08 -23.73 -2.69
N ASN A 61 0.84 -22.79 -2.45
CA ASN A 61 2.22 -23.14 -2.09
C ASN A 61 2.39 -23.68 -0.65
N SER A 62 1.33 -23.70 0.17
CA SER A 62 1.31 -24.45 1.42
C SER A 62 0.92 -25.93 1.26
N VAL A 63 0.45 -26.37 0.08
CA VAL A 63 0.04 -27.76 -0.15
C VAL A 63 0.36 -28.18 -1.60
N VAL A 64 1.27 -29.16 -1.76
CA VAL A 64 1.59 -29.95 -2.97
C VAL A 64 2.81 -29.49 -3.79
N GLU A 65 3.97 -30.11 -3.51
CA GLU A 65 4.90 -30.55 -4.57
C GLU A 65 4.18 -31.59 -5.45
N ASP A 66 4.41 -31.53 -6.77
CA ASP A 66 3.83 -32.34 -7.86
C ASP A 66 2.46 -31.91 -8.43
N GLN A 67 2.47 -31.08 -9.51
CA GLN A 67 2.04 -31.50 -10.87
C GLN A 67 2.02 -30.37 -11.91
N ALA A 68 2.01 -30.81 -13.18
CA ALA A 68 2.46 -30.20 -14.43
C ALA A 68 1.65 -28.98 -14.96
N PRO A 69 2.19 -28.25 -15.96
CA PRO A 69 1.79 -26.88 -16.28
C PRO A 69 0.68 -26.84 -17.33
N ASN A 70 -0.06 -25.73 -17.31
CA ASN A 70 -1.01 -25.25 -18.33
C ASN A 70 -2.49 -25.36 -17.94
N GLN A 71 -2.96 -24.38 -17.18
CA GLN A 71 -4.34 -23.89 -17.27
C GLN A 71 -4.36 -22.37 -17.06
N SER A 72 -5.06 -21.68 -17.94
CA SER A 72 -5.22 -20.23 -18.01
C SER A 72 -5.81 -19.65 -16.72
N ILE A 73 -5.12 -18.65 -16.15
CA ILE A 73 -5.51 -17.93 -14.93
C ILE A 73 -6.78 -17.11 -15.20
N PRO A 74 -7.89 -17.31 -14.47
CA PRO A 74 -8.99 -16.36 -14.49
C PRO A 74 -8.56 -15.11 -13.70
N VAL A 75 -8.65 -13.94 -14.32
CA VAL A 75 -8.50 -12.65 -13.64
C VAL A 75 -9.69 -12.49 -12.70
N SER A 76 -9.54 -12.87 -11.44
CA SER A 76 -10.57 -12.64 -10.43
C SER A 76 -10.51 -11.17 -10.00
N SER A 77 -11.55 -10.44 -10.39
CA SER A 77 -11.83 -9.06 -10.00
C SER A 77 -12.26 -9.00 -8.52
N GLY A 78 -11.37 -9.39 -7.61
CA GLY A 78 -11.59 -9.37 -6.17
C GLY A 78 -11.22 -8.02 -5.57
N LYS A 79 -12.12 -7.41 -4.79
CA LYS A 79 -11.84 -6.25 -3.95
C LYS A 79 -10.92 -6.68 -2.78
N HIS A 80 -9.63 -6.84 -3.02
CA HIS A 80 -8.69 -7.27 -1.98
C HIS A 80 -8.36 -6.09 -1.05
N GLN A 81 -8.79 -6.20 0.22
CA GLN A 81 -8.44 -5.27 1.28
C GLN A 81 -6.92 -5.31 1.49
N ALA A 82 -6.24 -4.20 1.21
CA ALA A 82 -4.79 -4.05 1.30
C ALA A 82 -4.18 -4.18 2.73
N SER A 83 -4.87 -4.81 3.70
CA SER A 83 -4.73 -4.45 5.12
C SER A 83 -3.79 -5.31 5.98
N SER A 84 -3.23 -6.43 5.51
CA SER A 84 -2.33 -7.25 6.34
C SER A 84 -0.82 -7.05 6.07
N TRP A 85 -0.46 -6.63 4.85
CA TRP A 85 0.95 -6.58 4.45
C TRP A 85 1.73 -5.48 5.20
N PRO A 86 2.87 -5.81 5.85
CA PRO A 86 3.57 -4.87 6.73
C PRO A 86 3.90 -3.52 6.09
N THR A 87 4.36 -3.50 4.83
CA THR A 87 4.73 -2.24 4.17
C THR A 87 3.50 -1.37 3.86
N ALA A 88 2.34 -1.96 3.57
CA ALA A 88 1.10 -1.19 3.40
C ALA A 88 0.62 -0.59 4.72
N ARG A 89 0.74 -1.35 5.81
CA ARG A 89 0.40 -0.89 7.17
C ARG A 89 1.29 0.26 7.64
N VAL A 90 2.60 0.20 7.39
CA VAL A 90 3.51 1.31 7.71
C VAL A 90 3.05 2.60 7.01
N TRP A 91 2.71 2.53 5.73
CA TRP A 91 2.23 3.71 5.00
C TRP A 91 0.90 4.24 5.55
N LYS A 92 -0.08 3.35 5.70
CA LYS A 92 -1.43 3.75 6.10
C LYS A 92 -1.46 4.18 7.57
N GLU A 93 -1.10 3.28 8.48
CA GLU A 93 -1.31 3.43 9.92
C GLU A 93 -0.24 4.33 10.56
N GLN A 94 1.03 4.15 10.20
CA GLN A 94 2.14 4.79 10.91
C GLN A 94 2.55 6.14 10.33
N VAL A 95 2.31 6.38 9.04
CA VAL A 95 2.68 7.64 8.38
C VAL A 95 1.45 8.51 8.15
N LEU A 96 0.47 8.03 7.38
CA LEU A 96 -0.62 8.87 6.90
C LEU A 96 -1.70 9.10 7.96
N GLU A 97 -2.19 8.05 8.62
CA GLU A 97 -3.17 8.18 9.71
C GLU A 97 -2.59 8.95 10.90
N PHE A 98 -1.30 8.77 11.22
CA PHE A 98 -0.60 9.59 12.20
C PHE A 98 -0.62 11.08 11.86
N CYS A 99 -0.49 11.43 10.57
CA CYS A 99 -0.63 12.80 10.07
C CYS A 99 -2.10 13.24 9.91
N GLY A 100 -3.07 12.43 10.36
CA GLY A 100 -4.50 12.76 10.39
C GLY A 100 -5.23 12.46 9.08
N VAL A 101 -4.57 11.84 8.10
CA VAL A 101 -5.19 11.52 6.81
C VAL A 101 -6.29 10.48 7.00
N LYS A 102 -7.52 10.83 6.61
CA LYS A 102 -8.69 9.93 6.71
C LYS A 102 -8.95 9.12 5.44
N ASP A 103 -8.52 9.62 4.28
CA ASP A 103 -8.62 8.91 2.98
C ASP A 103 -7.21 8.57 2.46
N ALA A 104 -6.67 7.46 2.97
CA ALA A 104 -5.40 6.90 2.52
C ALA A 104 -5.63 5.56 1.81
N ARG A 105 -5.30 5.50 0.52
CA ARG A 105 -5.48 4.31 -0.33
C ARG A 105 -4.13 3.76 -0.75
N ILE A 106 -3.86 2.52 -0.38
CA ILE A 106 -2.62 1.83 -0.73
C ILE A 106 -2.90 0.85 -1.87
N HIS A 107 -2.25 1.07 -3.00
CA HIS A 107 -2.39 0.29 -4.22
C HIS A 107 -1.09 -0.50 -4.43
N ILE A 108 -1.17 -1.82 -4.39
CA ILE A 108 -0.01 -2.68 -4.56
C ILE A 108 -0.11 -3.41 -5.89
N PHE A 109 0.99 -3.40 -6.65
CA PHE A 109 1.18 -4.16 -7.87
C PHE A 109 2.16 -5.29 -7.58
N TRP A 110 1.62 -6.48 -7.39
CA TRP A 110 2.35 -7.68 -6.99
C TRP A 110 3.03 -8.36 -8.18
N ASN A 111 4.04 -9.18 -7.86
CA ASN A 111 4.79 -10.02 -8.80
C ASN A 111 5.28 -9.26 -10.06
N LEU A 112 5.84 -8.05 -9.89
CA LEU A 112 6.17 -7.20 -11.03
C LEU A 112 7.17 -7.88 -11.99
N ARG A 113 8.25 -8.46 -11.47
CA ARG A 113 9.25 -9.18 -12.29
C ARG A 113 8.67 -10.39 -13.03
N GLY A 114 7.78 -11.15 -12.38
CA GLY A 114 7.16 -12.35 -12.96
C GLY A 114 5.97 -12.07 -13.87
N SER A 115 5.42 -10.85 -13.83
CA SER A 115 4.26 -10.47 -14.63
C SER A 115 4.55 -10.43 -16.13
N THR A 116 3.51 -10.65 -16.92
CA THR A 116 3.47 -10.43 -18.36
C THR A 116 3.25 -8.95 -18.69
N TYR A 117 3.50 -8.57 -19.95
CA TYR A 117 3.17 -7.22 -20.41
C TYR A 117 1.67 -6.91 -20.29
N GLY A 118 0.81 -7.89 -20.60
CA GLY A 118 -0.65 -7.72 -20.52
C GLY A 118 -1.12 -7.40 -19.10
N GLU A 119 -0.58 -8.11 -18.10
CA GLU A 119 -0.88 -7.85 -16.69
C GLU A 119 -0.39 -6.47 -16.23
N ARG A 120 0.83 -6.07 -16.60
CA ARG A 120 1.33 -4.72 -16.31
C ARG A 120 0.50 -3.64 -16.98
N LYS A 121 0.04 -3.87 -18.21
CA LYS A 121 -0.84 -2.93 -18.90
C LYS A 121 -2.19 -2.81 -18.20
N ALA A 122 -2.78 -3.93 -17.77
CA ALA A 122 -4.00 -3.93 -16.97
C ALA A 122 -3.83 -3.18 -15.64
N TYR A 123 -2.68 -3.30 -14.97
CA TYR A 123 -2.36 -2.50 -13.78
C TYR A 123 -2.41 -1.00 -14.08
N LEU A 124 -1.73 -0.56 -15.14
CA LEU A 124 -1.70 0.85 -15.55
C LEU A 124 -3.10 1.37 -15.91
N ASP A 125 -3.85 0.61 -16.70
CA ASP A 125 -5.19 0.99 -17.13
C ASP A 125 -6.17 1.10 -15.94
N SER A 126 -5.93 0.35 -14.86
CA SER A 126 -6.73 0.43 -13.63
C SER A 126 -6.46 1.67 -12.76
N ILE A 127 -5.36 2.40 -12.97
CA ILE A 127 -4.94 3.52 -12.09
C ILE A 127 -5.98 4.64 -12.07
N ALA A 128 -6.50 5.05 -13.24
CA ALA A 128 -7.46 6.14 -13.33
C ALA A 128 -8.72 5.86 -12.51
N GLY A 129 -9.23 4.62 -12.56
CA GLY A 129 -10.39 4.21 -11.77
C GLY A 129 -10.13 4.13 -10.26
N ARG A 130 -8.86 3.95 -9.86
CA ARG A 130 -8.45 3.90 -8.44
C ARG A 130 -8.28 5.29 -7.82
N MET A 131 -7.95 6.29 -8.64
CA MET A 131 -7.72 7.68 -8.23
C MET A 131 -9.00 8.52 -8.12
N LEU A 132 -10.12 8.03 -8.65
CA LEU A 132 -11.45 8.63 -8.45
C LEU A 132 -12.00 8.31 -7.05
#